data_AF-A0A4Q3S350-F1
#
_entry.id   AF-A0A4Q3S350-F1
#
_cell.length_a   1.000
_cell.length_b   1.000
_cell.length_c   1.000
_cell.angle_alpha   90.00
_cell.angle_beta   90.00
_cell.angle_gamma   90.00
#
_symmetry.space_group_name_H-M   'P 1'
#
loop_
_entity.id
_entity.type
_entity.pdbx_description
1 polymer ?
#
loop_
_entity_poly.entity_id
_entity_poly.type
_entity_poly.pdbx_seq_one_letter_code
_entity_poly.pdbx_strand_id
1 'polypeptide(L)'
;MDQLLTQIENYKKEIEAFSASDDKQLEEFRIKWLGTKGIVKATMGEMKNVPADKKKEFGQVLNEFKIFTEEKYASLKDNGVAGPEGSGQGIDLSLPGDPTPLGSRHPVTLMKNRIVSIFQRLGFAVAEGPEIEDDWHNFGALNLPPHHPARDMQDTFY
;
A
#
# COMPACT_ATOMS: atom_id res chain seq x y z
N MET A 1 25.21 10.72 46.27
CA MET A 1 25.62 10.42 44.88
C MET A 1 25.69 8.93 44.65
N ASP A 2 26.38 8.18 45.51
CA ASP A 2 26.45 6.70 45.39
C ASP A 2 25.07 6.04 45.41
N GLN A 3 24.15 6.49 46.26
CA GLN A 3 22.77 5.99 46.30
C GLN A 3 22.00 6.16 44.96
N LEU A 4 22.21 7.27 44.24
CA LEU A 4 21.54 7.52 42.94
C LEU A 4 22.14 6.67 41.83
N LEU A 5 23.46 6.43 41.86
CA LEU A 5 24.13 5.54 40.91
C LEU A 5 23.69 4.08 41.10
N THR A 6 23.62 3.60 42.35
CA THR A 6 23.07 2.27 42.67
C THR A 6 21.61 2.13 42.25
N GLN A 7 20.83 3.21 42.38
CA GLN A 7 19.43 3.23 41.96
C GLN A 7 19.28 3.15 40.43
N ILE A 8 20.14 3.83 39.66
CA ILE A 8 20.17 3.73 38.19
C ILE A 8 20.57 2.32 37.74
N GLU A 9 21.54 1.68 38.41
CA GLU A 9 21.91 0.29 38.10
C GLU A 9 20.78 -0.70 38.37
N ASN A 10 20.03 -0.51 39.46
CA ASN A 10 18.85 -1.33 39.75
C ASN A 10 17.75 -1.14 38.69
N TYR A 11 17.53 0.09 38.23
CA TYR A 11 16.59 0.35 37.14
C TYR A 11 17.03 -0.26 35.81
N LYS A 12 18.32 -0.22 35.47
CA LYS A 12 18.84 -0.91 34.28
C LYS A 12 18.54 -2.41 34.32
N LYS A 13 18.75 -3.07 35.47
CA LYS A 13 18.42 -4.49 35.65
C LYS A 13 16.92 -4.78 35.52
N GLU A 14 16.08 -3.92 36.08
CA GLU A 14 14.62 -4.06 35.97
C GLU A 14 14.13 -3.91 34.53
N ILE A 15 14.70 -2.96 33.77
CA ILE A 15 14.42 -2.75 32.35
C ILE A 15 14.90 -3.94 31.51
N GLU A 16 16.08 -4.48 31.80
CA GLU A 16 16.65 -5.61 31.07
C GLU A 16 15.82 -6.88 31.25
N ALA A 17 15.38 -7.15 32.49
CA ALA A 17 14.54 -8.30 32.85
C ALA A 17 13.09 -8.19 32.37
N PHE A 18 12.64 -7.02 31.94
CA PHE A 18 11.28 -6.83 31.46
C PHE A 18 11.10 -7.43 30.05
N SER A 19 10.08 -8.27 29.91
CA SER A 19 9.58 -8.81 28.65
C SER A 19 8.11 -8.43 28.49
N ALA A 20 7.75 -7.82 27.36
CA ALA A 20 6.36 -7.59 27.00
C ALA A 20 5.87 -8.72 26.11
N SER A 21 4.72 -9.29 26.45
CA SER A 21 4.03 -10.34 25.67
C SER A 21 2.76 -9.85 24.97
N ASP A 22 2.35 -8.59 25.22
CA ASP A 22 1.14 -7.98 24.66
C ASP A 22 1.32 -6.45 24.54
N ASP A 23 0.55 -5.82 23.64
CA ASP A 23 0.57 -4.37 23.36
C ASP A 23 0.25 -3.54 24.61
N LYS A 24 -0.58 -4.08 25.50
CA LYS A 24 -0.90 -3.46 26.80
C LYS A 24 0.33 -3.38 27.70
N GLN A 25 1.14 -4.44 27.74
CA GLN A 25 2.37 -4.49 28.54
C GLN A 25 3.45 -3.59 27.96
N LEU A 26 3.50 -3.44 26.63
CA LEU A 26 4.35 -2.48 25.95
C LEU A 26 4.00 -1.03 26.33
N GLU A 27 2.71 -0.70 26.35
CA GLU A 27 2.25 0.65 26.70
C GLU A 27 2.41 0.95 28.19
N GLU A 28 2.19 -0.03 29.08
CA GLU A 28 2.51 0.08 30.50
C GLU A 28 4.00 0.36 30.74
N PHE A 29 4.89 -0.31 30.00
CA PHE A 29 6.33 -0.04 30.04
C PHE A 29 6.64 1.40 29.60
N ARG A 30 6.04 1.86 28.50
CA ARG A 30 6.22 3.24 28.00
C ARG A 30 5.81 4.26 29.05
N ILE A 31 4.64 4.07 29.67
CA ILE A 31 4.11 4.99 30.67
C ILE A 31 4.98 5.01 31.92
N LYS A 32 5.40 3.84 32.42
CA LYS A 32 6.21 3.71 33.65
C LYS A 32 7.59 4.35 33.50
N TRP A 33 8.27 4.09 32.38
CA TRP A 33 9.68 4.48 32.22
C TRP A 33 9.85 5.79 31.43
N LEU A 34 9.23 5.88 30.25
CA LEU A 34 9.41 6.97 29.29
C LEU A 34 8.30 8.04 29.35
N GLY A 35 7.28 7.85 30.20
CA GLY A 35 6.14 8.75 30.33
C GLY A 35 6.52 10.15 30.82
N THR A 36 5.58 11.09 30.71
CA THR A 36 5.77 12.49 31.17
C THR A 36 5.97 12.62 32.68
N LYS A 37 5.55 11.61 33.46
CA LYS A 37 5.84 11.39 34.89
C LYS A 37 6.69 10.13 35.12
N GLY A 38 7.38 9.64 34.10
CA GLY A 38 8.12 8.39 34.13
C GLY A 38 9.41 8.48 34.95
N ILE A 39 9.91 7.32 35.35
CA ILE A 39 11.10 7.18 36.20
C ILE A 39 12.31 7.86 35.57
N VAL A 40 12.50 7.77 34.24
CA VAL A 40 13.63 8.41 33.53
C VAL A 40 13.63 9.93 33.75
N LYS A 41 12.45 10.56 33.62
CA LYS A 41 12.32 12.02 33.75
C LYS A 41 12.45 12.47 35.21
N ALA A 42 11.94 11.68 36.16
CA ALA A 42 12.12 11.93 37.60
C ALA A 42 13.60 11.88 37.98
N THR A 43 14.34 10.85 37.55
CA THR A 43 15.78 10.69 37.81
C THR A 43 16.61 11.79 37.14
N MET A 44 16.21 12.31 35.98
CA MET A 44 16.84 13.50 35.39
C MET A 44 16.58 14.79 36.17
N GLY A 45 15.44 14.90 36.86
CA GLY A 45 15.10 16.04 37.72
C GLY A 45 16.00 16.17 38.95
N GLU A 46 16.48 15.05 39.47
CA GLU A 46 17.43 14.97 40.60
C GLU A 46 18.82 15.55 40.27
N MET A 47 19.12 15.82 38.99
CA MET A 47 20.35 16.50 38.56
C MET A 47 20.53 17.89 39.19
N LYS A 48 19.43 18.52 39.65
CA LYS A 48 19.48 19.79 40.39
C LYS A 48 20.22 19.68 41.73
N ASN A 49 20.24 18.49 42.33
CA ASN A 49 20.85 18.21 43.63
C ASN A 49 22.33 17.79 43.54
N VAL A 50 22.93 17.81 42.33
CA VAL A 50 24.30 17.37 42.07
C VAL A 50 25.29 18.56 42.14
N PRO A 51 26.43 18.44 42.86
CA PRO A 51 27.48 19.47 42.88
C PRO A 51 28.06 19.77 41.49
N ALA A 52 28.39 21.03 41.21
CA ALA A 52 28.82 21.50 39.89
C ALA A 52 30.00 20.70 39.30
N ASP A 53 30.96 20.29 40.13
CA ASP A 53 32.16 19.56 39.73
C ASP A 53 31.86 18.14 39.19
N LYS A 54 30.72 17.55 39.56
CA LYS A 54 30.31 16.19 39.18
C LYS A 54 29.11 16.15 38.24
N LYS A 55 28.56 17.31 37.85
CA LYS A 55 27.43 17.38 36.91
C LYS A 55 27.73 16.79 35.54
N LYS A 56 28.99 16.89 35.08
CA LYS A 56 29.40 16.38 33.76
C LYS A 56 29.35 14.86 33.69
N GLU A 57 29.96 14.17 34.66
CA GLU A 57 29.97 12.71 34.75
C GLU A 57 28.56 12.16 34.99
N PHE A 58 27.80 12.78 35.90
CA PHE A 58 26.44 12.34 36.19
C PHE A 58 25.48 12.56 35.01
N GLY A 59 25.66 13.63 34.24
CA GLY A 59 24.88 13.89 33.03
C GLY A 59 25.11 12.84 31.93
N GLN A 60 26.33 12.31 31.81
CA GLN A 60 26.63 11.21 30.88
C GLN A 60 25.88 9.93 31.28
N VAL A 61 25.96 9.54 32.56
CA VAL A 61 25.27 8.35 33.09
C VAL A 61 23.75 8.45 32.91
N LEU A 62 23.16 9.62 33.13
CA LEU A 62 21.72 9.85 32.91
C LEU A 62 21.32 9.74 31.44
N ASN A 63 22.16 10.26 30.53
CA ASN A 63 21.88 10.19 29.10
C ASN A 63 21.99 8.75 28.59
N GLU A 64 23.00 8.00 29.05
CA GLU A 64 23.12 6.57 28.77
C GLU A 64 21.93 5.76 29.29
N PHE A 65 21.45 6.08 30.50
CA PHE A 65 20.26 5.43 31.06
C PHE A 65 19.00 5.69 30.22
N LYS A 66 18.82 6.92 29.74
CA LYS A 66 17.73 7.27 28.84
C LYS A 66 17.80 6.50 27.53
N ILE A 67 18.96 6.51 26.86
CA ILE A 67 19.18 5.82 25.59
C ILE A 67 18.90 4.31 25.75
N PHE A 68 19.45 3.68 26.80
CA PHE A 68 19.22 2.27 27.11
C PHE A 68 17.73 1.93 27.24
N THR A 69 16.96 2.80 27.89
CA THR A 69 15.52 2.60 28.08
C THR A 69 14.74 2.74 26.76
N GLU A 70 15.13 3.70 25.92
CA GLU A 70 14.54 3.92 24.60
C GLU A 70 14.85 2.76 23.65
N GLU A 71 16.09 2.25 23.65
CA GLU A 71 16.51 1.09 22.87
C GLU A 71 15.76 -0.18 23.28
N LYS A 72 15.60 -0.43 24.59
CA LYS A 72 14.80 -1.56 25.07
C LYS A 72 13.34 -1.43 24.63
N TYR A 73 12.73 -0.25 24.74
CA TYR A 73 11.36 -0.03 24.28
C TYR A 73 11.20 -0.28 22.78
N ALA A 74 12.14 0.23 21.97
CA ALA A 74 12.15 -0.02 20.52
C ALA A 74 12.27 -1.53 20.22
N SER A 75 13.17 -2.24 20.91
CA SER A 75 13.32 -3.70 20.74
C SER A 75 12.06 -4.47 21.14
N LEU A 76 11.36 -4.06 22.19
CA LEU A 76 10.11 -4.70 22.61
C LEU A 76 8.98 -4.42 21.63
N LYS A 77 8.96 -3.22 21.02
CA LYS A 77 7.97 -2.86 20.00
C LYS A 77 8.17 -3.67 18.71
N ASP A 78 9.42 -3.79 18.26
CA ASP A 78 9.77 -4.54 17.06
C ASP A 78 9.54 -6.05 17.23
N ASN A 79 9.72 -6.57 18.44
CA ASN A 79 9.49 -7.99 18.76
C ASN A 79 8.04 -8.31 19.17
N GLY A 80 7.26 -7.33 19.65
CA GLY A 80 5.99 -7.55 20.35
C GLY A 80 4.72 -7.12 19.60
N VAL A 81 4.81 -6.29 18.56
CA VAL A 81 3.64 -5.79 17.79
C VAL A 81 3.61 -6.33 16.36
N ALA A 82 4.28 -7.45 16.12
CA ALA A 82 3.89 -8.37 15.05
C ALA A 82 2.99 -9.44 15.66
N GLY A 83 1.94 -9.01 16.37
CA GLY A 83 0.80 -9.88 16.65
C GLY A 83 0.34 -10.48 15.32
N PRO A 84 -0.07 -11.75 15.29
CA PRO A 84 -0.26 -12.47 14.04
C PRO A 84 -1.55 -12.03 13.37
N GLU A 85 -1.60 -10.81 12.84
CA GLU A 85 -2.61 -10.43 11.84
C GLU A 85 -2.51 -11.34 10.60
N GLY A 86 -1.39 -12.06 10.45
CA GLY A 86 -1.17 -13.09 9.44
C GLY A 86 -1.42 -14.55 9.87
N SER A 87 -1.90 -14.86 11.09
CA SER A 87 -2.35 -16.22 11.43
C SER A 87 -3.88 -16.32 11.45
N GLY A 88 -4.54 -15.57 10.57
CA GLY A 88 -5.84 -16.01 10.08
C GLY A 88 -5.70 -17.46 9.66
N GLN A 89 -6.54 -18.33 10.24
CA GLN A 89 -6.70 -19.73 9.87
C GLN A 89 -6.40 -19.92 8.38
N GLY A 90 -5.49 -20.83 8.02
CA GLY A 90 -5.01 -21.00 6.65
C GLY A 90 -6.17 -21.06 5.65
N ILE A 91 -6.51 -19.92 5.07
CA ILE A 91 -7.56 -19.81 4.07
C ILE A 91 -6.96 -20.42 2.81
N ASP A 92 -7.68 -21.36 2.20
CA ASP A 92 -7.29 -21.92 0.91
C ASP A 92 -7.41 -20.83 -0.16
N LEU A 93 -6.28 -20.24 -0.52
CA LEU A 93 -6.17 -19.19 -1.53
C LEU A 93 -6.50 -19.69 -2.95
N SER A 94 -6.68 -21.01 -3.15
CA SER A 94 -7.13 -21.57 -4.42
C SER A 94 -8.64 -21.59 -4.58
N LEU A 95 -9.41 -21.29 -3.51
CA LEU A 95 -10.86 -21.23 -3.58
C LEU A 95 -11.32 -20.12 -4.55
N PRO A 96 -12.29 -20.41 -5.43
CA PRO A 96 -12.88 -19.39 -6.28
C PRO A 96 -13.57 -18.34 -5.39
N GLY A 97 -13.24 -17.07 -5.62
CA GLY A 97 -14.00 -15.97 -5.04
C GLY A 97 -15.40 -15.85 -5.65
N ASP A 98 -16.18 -14.92 -5.12
CA ASP A 98 -17.52 -14.66 -5.66
C ASP A 98 -17.46 -14.21 -7.13
N PRO A 99 -18.23 -14.85 -8.03
CA PRO A 99 -18.14 -14.56 -9.45
C PRO A 99 -18.73 -13.17 -9.75
N THR A 100 -17.95 -12.34 -10.44
CA THR A 100 -18.44 -11.13 -11.09
C THR A 100 -18.54 -11.40 -12.60
N PRO A 101 -19.73 -11.27 -13.22
CA PRO A 101 -19.88 -11.60 -14.63
C PRO A 101 -19.09 -10.63 -15.50
N LEU A 102 -18.20 -11.15 -16.33
CA LEU A 102 -17.51 -10.39 -17.36
C LEU A 102 -18.37 -10.30 -18.61
N GLY A 103 -18.46 -9.12 -19.21
CA GLY A 103 -19.06 -8.94 -20.53
C GLY A 103 -18.23 -9.59 -21.64
N SER A 104 -18.85 -9.84 -22.78
CA SER A 104 -18.18 -10.38 -23.98
C SER A 104 -18.38 -9.47 -25.19
N ARG A 105 -17.43 -9.48 -26.12
CA ARG A 105 -17.53 -8.73 -27.39
C ARG A 105 -18.26 -9.56 -28.43
N HIS A 106 -19.04 -8.91 -29.29
CA HIS A 106 -19.73 -9.58 -30.39
C HIS A 106 -18.72 -10.16 -31.41
N PRO A 107 -18.90 -11.40 -31.91
CA PRO A 107 -17.95 -12.04 -32.83
C PRO A 107 -17.66 -11.24 -34.11
N VAL A 108 -18.67 -10.57 -34.67
CA VAL A 108 -18.49 -9.71 -35.87
C VAL A 108 -17.53 -8.54 -35.57
N THR A 109 -17.62 -7.95 -34.38
CA THR A 109 -16.72 -6.88 -33.95
C THR A 109 -15.29 -7.38 -33.77
N LEU A 110 -15.11 -8.60 -33.23
CA LEU A 110 -13.80 -9.22 -33.10
C LEU A 110 -13.16 -9.42 -34.48
N MET A 111 -13.92 -9.94 -35.45
CA MET A 111 -13.43 -10.14 -36.81
C MET A 111 -13.14 -8.83 -37.53
N LYS A 112 -14.05 -7.84 -37.43
CA LYS A 112 -13.86 -6.48 -37.98
C LYS A 112 -12.54 -5.88 -37.49
N ASN A 113 -12.33 -5.89 -36.17
CA ASN A 113 -11.14 -5.31 -35.55
C ASN A 113 -9.86 -6.06 -35.96
N ARG A 114 -9.94 -7.40 -36.11
CA ARG A 114 -8.81 -8.19 -36.60
C ARG A 114 -8.42 -7.79 -38.03
N ILE A 115 -9.40 -7.68 -38.94
CA ILE A 115 -9.17 -7.24 -40.32
C ILE A 115 -8.55 -5.84 -40.32
N VAL A 116 -9.17 -4.88 -39.63
CA VAL A 116 -8.67 -3.49 -39.50
C VAL A 116 -7.22 -3.46 -39.02
N SER A 117 -6.88 -4.25 -37.99
CA SER A 117 -5.53 -4.27 -37.42
C SER A 117 -4.45 -4.73 -38.42
N ILE A 118 -4.81 -5.60 -39.38
CA ILE A 118 -3.87 -6.07 -40.41
C ILE A 118 -3.56 -4.93 -41.38
N PHE A 119 -4.59 -4.25 -41.89
CA PHE A 119 -4.41 -3.16 -42.87
C PHE A 119 -3.79 -1.90 -42.26
N GLN A 120 -4.07 -1.60 -40.99
CA GLN A 120 -3.40 -0.51 -40.28
C GLN A 120 -1.87 -0.69 -40.24
N ARG A 121 -1.39 -1.93 -40.08
CA ARG A 121 0.06 -2.22 -40.12
C ARG A 121 0.68 -2.03 -41.50
N LEU A 122 -0.13 -2.03 -42.55
CA LEU A 122 0.29 -1.76 -43.93
C LEU A 122 0.20 -0.27 -44.28
N GLY A 123 -0.19 0.60 -43.34
CA GLY A 123 -0.29 2.05 -43.55
C GLY A 123 -1.64 2.55 -44.03
N PHE A 124 -2.68 1.70 -44.06
CA PHE A 124 -4.03 2.14 -44.40
C PHE A 124 -4.71 2.83 -43.21
N ALA A 125 -5.52 3.86 -43.50
CA ALA A 125 -6.36 4.54 -42.53
C ALA A 125 -7.79 3.97 -42.55
N VAL A 126 -8.49 4.06 -41.42
CA VAL A 126 -9.90 3.66 -41.31
C VAL A 126 -10.77 4.87 -41.66
N ALA A 127 -11.75 4.67 -42.54
CA ALA A 127 -12.78 5.63 -42.87
C ALA A 127 -14.16 5.00 -42.65
N GLU A 128 -15.09 5.78 -42.11
CA GLU A 128 -16.50 5.39 -41.89
C GLU A 128 -17.40 6.38 -42.65
N GLY A 129 -18.58 5.91 -43.06
CA GLY A 129 -19.58 6.68 -43.80
C GLY A 129 -20.99 6.43 -43.26
N PRO A 130 -22.01 7.14 -43.77
CA PRO A 130 -23.39 6.93 -43.36
C PRO A 130 -23.92 5.57 -43.83
N GLU A 131 -24.92 5.02 -43.11
CA GLU A 131 -25.59 3.76 -43.50
C GLU A 131 -26.69 3.98 -44.55
N ILE A 132 -27.31 5.17 -44.56
CA ILE A 132 -28.26 5.59 -45.59
C ILE A 132 -27.51 6.49 -46.57
N GLU A 133 -27.45 6.07 -47.83
CA GLU A 133 -26.69 6.72 -48.90
C GLU A 133 -27.59 7.16 -50.06
N ASP A 134 -27.08 8.07 -50.89
CA ASP A 134 -27.76 8.50 -52.12
C ASP A 134 -27.38 7.63 -53.35
N ASP A 135 -28.15 7.76 -54.44
CA ASP A 135 -27.92 7.00 -55.68
C ASP A 135 -26.52 7.27 -56.28
N TRP A 136 -26.00 8.49 -56.09
CA TRP A 136 -24.75 8.90 -56.69
C TRP A 136 -23.56 8.19 -56.03
N HIS A 137 -23.50 8.16 -54.71
CA HIS A 137 -22.38 7.55 -53.98
C HIS A 137 -22.44 6.02 -54.00
N ASN A 138 -23.63 5.42 -53.98
CA ASN A 138 -23.76 3.96 -54.01
C ASN A 138 -23.67 3.36 -55.43
N PHE A 139 -24.03 4.12 -56.48
CA PHE A 139 -24.07 3.59 -57.85
C PHE A 139 -23.41 4.50 -58.89
N GLY A 140 -23.88 5.75 -59.03
CA GLY A 140 -23.48 6.64 -60.14
C GLY A 140 -21.96 6.83 -60.25
N ALA A 141 -21.32 7.18 -59.14
CA ALA A 141 -19.88 7.39 -59.05
C ALA A 141 -19.06 6.10 -59.21
N LEU A 142 -19.67 4.92 -59.00
CA LEU A 142 -19.05 3.60 -59.14
C LEU A 142 -19.25 3.00 -60.55
N ASN A 143 -19.63 3.83 -61.54
CA ASN A 143 -19.84 3.43 -62.93
C ASN A 143 -21.00 2.44 -63.13
N LEU A 144 -22.04 2.54 -62.30
CA LEU A 144 -23.28 1.76 -62.43
C LEU A 144 -24.41 2.68 -62.91
N PRO A 145 -24.72 2.75 -64.22
CA PRO A 145 -25.82 3.58 -64.74
C PRO A 145 -27.21 3.07 -64.29
N PRO A 146 -28.27 3.90 -64.40
CA PRO A 146 -29.61 3.57 -63.88
C PRO A 146 -30.21 2.24 -64.36
N HIS A 147 -29.87 1.80 -65.56
CA HIS A 147 -30.38 0.55 -66.15
C HIS A 147 -29.37 -0.61 -66.06
N HIS A 148 -28.36 -0.50 -65.20
CA HIS A 148 -27.36 -1.55 -65.05
C HIS A 148 -27.93 -2.74 -64.24
N PRO A 149 -27.89 -3.98 -64.76
CA PRO A 149 -28.45 -5.15 -64.07
C PRO A 149 -27.91 -5.37 -62.65
N ALA A 150 -26.65 -4.95 -62.40
CA ALA A 150 -26.05 -5.06 -61.08
C ALA A 150 -26.67 -4.12 -60.01
N ARG A 151 -27.51 -3.14 -60.38
CA ARG A 151 -28.30 -2.36 -59.41
C ARG A 151 -29.44 -3.21 -58.83
N ASP A 152 -30.11 -3.99 -59.66
CA ASP A 152 -31.21 -4.88 -59.24
C ASP A 152 -30.69 -6.12 -58.47
N MET A 153 -29.47 -6.57 -58.76
CA MET A 153 -28.86 -7.71 -58.07
C MET A 153 -28.53 -7.44 -56.60
N GLN A 154 -28.44 -6.18 -56.18
CA GLN A 154 -28.00 -5.79 -54.83
C GLN A 154 -29.14 -5.77 -53.80
N ASP A 155 -30.39 -6.05 -54.19
CA ASP A 155 -31.57 -6.07 -53.32
C ASP A 155 -31.64 -4.84 -52.39
N THR A 156 -31.47 -3.66 -52.99
CA THR A 156 -31.37 -2.38 -52.28
C THR A 156 -32.72 -1.95 -51.72
N PHE A 157 -32.74 -1.54 -50.45
CA PHE A 157 -33.90 -0.91 -49.82
C PHE A 157 -33.95 0.58 -50.18
N TYR A 158 -35.02 1.01 -50.85
CA TYR A 158 -35.29 2.40 -51.24
C TYR A 158 -36.34 3.06 -50.34
#